data_AF-A0A962YBS6-F1
#
_entry.id   AF-A0A962YBS6-F1
#
_cell.length_a   1.000
_cell.length_b   1.000
_cell.length_c   1.000
_cell.angle_alpha   90.00
_cell.angle_beta   90.00
_cell.angle_gamma   90.00
#
_symmetry.space_group_name_H-M   'P 1'
#
loop_
_entity.id
_entity.type
_entity.pdbx_description
1 polymer ?
#
loop_
_entity_poly.entity_id
_entity_poly.type
_entity_poly.pdbx_seq_one_letter_code
_entity_poly.pdbx_strand_id
1 'polypeptide(L)'
;MTEYTSDHSTDSTITPAKADKSARKHIVLTSHPGGHYKPSPIRWGAAMPQQRGPVIGTLTDPSRRNVIGAHLGSYAIYRALAVAAGSLSPLHRADLTDTAPPVNIGPFPQWSDPDKIVSLDPYGHMVSEVFADLRDDGLDIRPSIAVTRARLTIPELNEHIRAGYLVPDGEILLPSGEVNVTKIALEPVWYLPGVAKRCGASESDLRRSLFEQTGGMFSELVTRPDLKVFLPPIGGVTLYIMGDLAALTDPQRKLACRVHDECNGSDVFGSDICTCR
;
A
#
# COMPACT_ATOMS: atom_id res chain seq x y z
N MET A 1 -10.84 -15.01 -58.03
CA MET A 1 -12.01 -15.58 -57.36
C MET A 1 -11.46 -16.68 -56.46
N THR A 2 -11.10 -16.30 -55.25
CA THR A 2 -10.44 -17.17 -54.27
C THR A 2 -11.08 -16.81 -52.95
N GLU A 3 -11.96 -17.69 -52.48
CA GLU A 3 -12.72 -17.55 -51.25
C GLU A 3 -11.79 -17.67 -50.04
N TYR A 4 -11.96 -16.74 -49.11
CA TYR A 4 -11.31 -16.72 -47.81
C TYR A 4 -12.25 -17.41 -46.83
N THR A 5 -12.00 -18.68 -46.50
CA THR A 5 -12.73 -19.38 -45.44
C THR A 5 -12.18 -18.95 -44.09
N SER A 6 -13.01 -18.26 -43.31
CA SER A 6 -12.78 -17.92 -41.90
C SER A 6 -13.17 -19.13 -41.05
N ASP A 7 -12.20 -19.71 -40.34
CA ASP A 7 -12.45 -20.78 -39.38
C ASP A 7 -12.49 -20.15 -37.97
N HIS A 8 -13.69 -19.88 -37.48
CA HIS A 8 -13.95 -19.48 -36.10
C HIS A 8 -14.38 -20.73 -35.30
N SER A 9 -13.43 -21.28 -34.55
CA SER A 9 -13.64 -22.34 -33.56
C SER A 9 -12.43 -22.29 -32.61
N THR A 10 -12.53 -21.86 -31.37
CA THR A 10 -13.25 -22.54 -30.29
C THR A 10 -13.47 -21.56 -29.12
N ASP A 11 -14.72 -21.51 -28.65
CA ASP A 11 -15.14 -20.87 -27.41
C ASP A 11 -14.54 -21.65 -26.23
N SER A 12 -13.50 -21.09 -25.60
CA SER A 12 -12.92 -21.66 -24.39
C SER A 12 -13.79 -21.23 -23.20
N THR A 13 -14.81 -22.02 -22.93
CA THR A 13 -15.58 -21.95 -21.69
C THR A 13 -14.65 -22.26 -20.52
N ILE A 14 -14.14 -21.21 -19.88
CA ILE A 14 -13.43 -21.30 -18.59
C ILE A 14 -14.45 -21.80 -17.58
N THR A 15 -14.45 -23.11 -17.34
CA THR A 15 -15.21 -23.71 -16.24
C THR A 15 -14.40 -23.45 -14.97
N PRO A 16 -14.88 -22.64 -13.99
CA PRO A 16 -14.13 -22.41 -12.77
C PRO A 16 -13.98 -23.76 -12.04
N ALA A 17 -12.73 -24.15 -11.78
CA ALA A 17 -12.43 -25.31 -10.96
C ALA A 17 -13.15 -25.15 -9.62
N LYS A 18 -13.95 -26.16 -9.23
CA LYS A 18 -14.58 -26.21 -7.90
C LYS A 18 -13.48 -26.22 -6.84
N ALA A 19 -13.23 -25.06 -6.22
CA ALA A 19 -12.42 -24.98 -5.03
C ALA A 19 -13.06 -25.88 -3.95
N ASP A 20 -12.27 -26.78 -3.38
CA ASP A 20 -12.68 -27.65 -2.30
C ASP A 20 -13.13 -26.77 -1.12
N LYS A 21 -14.42 -26.82 -0.80
CA LYS A 21 -15.02 -26.02 0.28
C LYS A 21 -14.59 -26.63 1.61
N SER A 22 -13.36 -26.37 2.04
CA SER A 22 -12.91 -26.70 3.39
C SER A 22 -13.98 -26.17 4.37
N ALA A 23 -14.43 -27.02 5.30
CA ALA A 23 -15.51 -26.71 6.23
C ALA A 23 -15.33 -25.30 6.82
N ARG A 24 -16.32 -24.42 6.60
CA ARG A 24 -16.28 -23.04 7.07
C ARG A 24 -16.04 -23.03 8.59
N LYS A 25 -14.84 -22.64 9.00
CA LYS A 25 -14.52 -22.44 10.42
C LYS A 25 -15.43 -21.36 10.98
N HIS A 26 -15.86 -21.55 12.23
CA HIS A 26 -16.68 -20.59 12.95
C HIS A 26 -16.02 -19.21 12.97
N ILE A 27 -16.76 -18.16 12.57
CA ILE A 27 -16.26 -16.79 12.61
C ILE A 27 -16.27 -16.34 14.07
N VAL A 28 -15.08 -16.19 14.65
CA VAL A 28 -14.93 -15.57 15.98
C VAL A 28 -15.02 -14.06 15.79
N LEU A 29 -16.15 -13.47 16.17
CA LEU A 29 -16.25 -12.01 16.22
C LEU A 29 -15.41 -11.50 17.37
N THR A 30 -14.69 -10.40 17.16
CA THR A 30 -13.83 -9.75 18.17
C THR A 30 -14.61 -9.14 19.35
N SER A 31 -15.93 -9.26 19.34
CA SER A 31 -16.86 -8.97 20.44
C SER A 31 -17.05 -10.15 21.41
N HIS A 32 -16.56 -11.35 21.11
CA HIS A 32 -16.67 -12.50 22.01
C HIS A 32 -15.65 -12.40 23.17
N PRO A 33 -16.04 -12.66 24.43
CA PRO A 33 -15.17 -12.52 25.62
C PRO A 33 -13.96 -13.47 25.73
N GLY A 34 -13.61 -14.21 24.68
CA GLY A 34 -12.57 -15.24 24.71
C GLY A 34 -11.45 -14.98 23.69
N GLY A 35 -10.22 -14.92 24.17
CA GLY A 35 -9.02 -15.10 23.33
C GLY A 35 -8.47 -13.84 22.66
N HIS A 36 -8.29 -12.74 23.40
CA HIS A 36 -7.45 -11.65 22.90
C HIS A 36 -5.97 -12.06 22.98
N TYR A 37 -5.39 -12.40 21.82
CA TYR A 37 -3.96 -12.59 21.70
C TYR A 37 -3.24 -11.27 21.95
N LYS A 38 -2.15 -11.32 22.73
CA LYS A 38 -1.30 -10.16 22.98
C LYS A 38 -0.52 -9.86 21.69
N PRO A 39 -0.78 -8.73 21.03
CA PRO A 39 -0.16 -8.43 19.74
C PRO A 39 1.32 -8.10 19.94
N SER A 40 2.13 -8.39 18.92
CA SER A 40 3.50 -7.89 18.87
C SER A 40 3.48 -6.36 18.89
N PRO A 41 4.09 -5.71 19.89
CA PRO A 41 3.95 -4.26 20.05
C PRO A 41 4.61 -3.50 18.91
N ILE A 42 3.95 -2.44 18.44
CA ILE A 42 4.54 -1.45 17.52
C ILE A 42 5.03 -0.27 18.35
N ARG A 43 6.34 -0.04 18.36
CA ARG A 43 6.96 1.12 19.03
C ARG A 43 7.03 2.28 18.04
N TRP A 44 5.91 2.99 17.90
CA TRP A 44 5.83 4.14 16.98
C TRP A 44 6.89 5.20 17.31
N GLY A 45 7.56 5.74 16.29
CA GLY A 45 8.68 6.69 16.45
C GLY A 45 10.03 6.07 16.83
N ALA A 46 10.17 4.74 16.92
CA ALA A 46 11.50 4.14 17.07
C ALA A 46 12.35 4.32 15.79
N ALA A 47 13.59 4.75 15.95
CA ALA A 47 14.49 5.12 14.83
C ALA A 47 14.99 3.94 13.99
N MET A 48 15.02 2.74 14.58
CA MET A 48 15.41 1.52 13.91
C MET A 48 14.17 0.67 13.63
N PRO A 49 13.98 0.18 12.40
CA PRO A 49 12.77 -0.58 12.06
C PRO A 49 12.64 -1.87 12.88
N GLN A 50 13.74 -2.55 13.23
CA GLN A 50 13.72 -3.72 14.11
C GLN A 50 13.20 -3.39 15.52
N GLN A 51 13.48 -2.19 16.03
CA GLN A 51 12.98 -1.73 17.32
C GLN A 51 11.52 -1.27 17.23
N ARG A 52 11.14 -0.68 16.09
CA ARG A 52 9.77 -0.26 15.77
C ARG A 52 8.83 -1.47 15.68
N GLY A 53 9.29 -2.54 15.02
CA GLY A 53 8.54 -3.77 14.74
C GLY A 53 7.65 -3.64 13.49
N PRO A 54 7.30 -4.74 12.81
CA PRO A 54 6.53 -4.69 11.55
C PRO A 54 5.04 -4.35 11.76
N VAL A 55 4.41 -3.82 10.71
CA VAL A 55 2.94 -3.74 10.58
C VAL A 55 2.41 -5.08 10.06
N ILE A 56 1.62 -5.78 10.87
CA ILE A 56 1.09 -7.11 10.55
C ILE A 56 -0.43 -7.03 10.51
N GLY A 57 -0.99 -6.80 9.32
CA GLY A 57 -2.43 -6.83 9.01
C GLY A 57 -2.89 -8.16 8.43
N THR A 58 -2.34 -9.28 8.91
CA THR A 58 -2.58 -10.60 8.33
C THR A 58 -4.05 -11.03 8.43
N LEU A 59 -4.52 -11.71 7.37
CA LEU A 59 -5.84 -12.35 7.30
C LEU A 59 -5.77 -13.88 7.47
N THR A 60 -4.57 -14.45 7.47
CA THR A 60 -4.37 -15.92 7.51
C THR A 60 -4.20 -16.43 8.94
N ASP A 61 -3.51 -15.66 9.80
CA ASP A 61 -3.36 -15.94 11.23
C ASP A 61 -3.72 -14.72 12.08
N PRO A 62 -5.00 -14.53 12.43
CA PRO A 62 -5.45 -13.39 13.24
C PRO A 62 -4.76 -13.26 14.60
N SER A 63 -4.16 -14.35 15.13
CA SER A 63 -3.46 -14.31 16.43
C SER A 63 -2.16 -13.51 16.38
N ARG A 64 -1.55 -13.38 15.19
CA ARG A 64 -0.31 -12.63 14.95
C ARG A 64 -0.54 -11.20 14.49
N ARG A 65 -1.80 -10.79 14.31
CA ARG A 65 -2.15 -9.44 13.88
C ARG A 65 -1.87 -8.42 14.97
N ASN A 66 -1.25 -7.30 14.62
CA ASN A 66 -0.95 -6.20 15.55
C ASN A 66 -1.54 -4.84 15.12
N VAL A 67 -2.46 -4.84 14.15
CA VAL A 67 -3.19 -3.67 13.68
C VAL A 67 -4.69 -3.95 13.58
N ILE A 68 -5.47 -2.88 13.49
CA ILE A 68 -6.88 -2.92 13.11
C ILE A 68 -6.98 -2.85 11.58
N GLY A 69 -7.88 -3.60 10.97
CA GLY A 69 -8.03 -3.65 9.52
C GLY A 69 -7.10 -4.66 8.84
N ALA A 70 -6.86 -4.46 7.55
CA ALA A 70 -6.06 -5.35 6.71
C ALA A 70 -5.27 -4.54 5.67
N HIS A 71 -4.13 -5.08 5.25
CA HIS A 71 -3.34 -4.52 4.15
C HIS A 71 -4.18 -4.49 2.85
N LEU A 72 -3.92 -3.48 2.01
CA LEU A 72 -4.68 -3.14 0.81
C LEU A 72 -6.18 -2.96 1.10
N GLY A 73 -6.50 -2.22 2.17
CA GLY A 73 -7.86 -2.03 2.67
C GLY A 73 -8.85 -1.52 1.61
N SER A 74 -8.43 -0.60 0.73
CA SER A 74 -9.23 -0.10 -0.41
C SER A 74 -9.67 -1.21 -1.38
N TYR A 75 -8.92 -2.32 -1.43
CA TYR A 75 -9.21 -3.49 -2.26
C TYR A 75 -9.79 -4.69 -1.51
N ALA A 76 -10.03 -4.55 -0.19
CA ALA A 76 -10.48 -5.67 0.64
C ALA A 76 -11.78 -6.31 0.14
N ILE A 77 -12.71 -5.50 -0.41
CA ILE A 77 -13.97 -5.99 -0.98
C ILE A 77 -13.73 -6.81 -2.25
N TYR A 78 -12.89 -6.34 -3.18
CA TYR A 78 -12.54 -7.09 -4.38
C TYR A 78 -11.84 -8.41 -4.04
N ARG A 79 -10.93 -8.38 -3.04
CA ARG A 79 -10.31 -9.60 -2.52
C ARG A 79 -11.36 -10.56 -1.95
N ALA A 80 -12.30 -10.05 -1.15
CA ALA A 80 -13.37 -10.87 -0.57
C ALA A 80 -14.24 -11.53 -1.66
N LEU A 81 -14.57 -10.79 -2.72
CA LEU A 81 -15.31 -11.32 -3.87
C LEU A 81 -14.51 -12.41 -4.60
N ALA A 82 -13.22 -12.20 -4.87
CA ALA A 82 -12.36 -13.18 -5.51
C ALA A 82 -12.23 -14.47 -4.69
N VAL A 83 -12.10 -14.34 -3.36
CA VAL A 83 -12.09 -15.49 -2.44
C VAL A 83 -13.43 -16.21 -2.44
N ALA A 84 -14.55 -15.49 -2.39
CA ALA A 84 -15.88 -16.07 -2.43
C ALA A 84 -16.18 -16.79 -3.76
N ALA A 85 -15.70 -16.23 -4.87
CA ALA A 85 -15.80 -16.82 -6.21
C ALA A 85 -14.84 -18.02 -6.41
N GLY A 86 -13.87 -18.21 -5.51
CA GLY A 86 -12.86 -19.28 -5.60
C GLY A 86 -11.71 -18.98 -6.56
N SER A 87 -11.62 -17.78 -7.13
CA SER A 87 -10.51 -17.36 -7.99
C SER A 87 -9.26 -16.94 -7.22
N LEU A 88 -9.37 -16.73 -5.91
CA LEU A 88 -8.25 -16.44 -5.02
C LEU A 88 -8.31 -17.30 -3.75
N SER A 89 -7.19 -17.91 -3.36
CA SER A 89 -7.11 -18.61 -2.08
C SER A 89 -7.21 -17.63 -0.90
N PRO A 90 -8.04 -17.90 0.14
CA PRO A 90 -8.04 -17.10 1.37
C PRO A 90 -6.66 -17.05 2.04
N LEU A 91 -5.87 -18.11 1.85
CA LEU A 91 -4.51 -18.29 2.38
C LEU A 91 -3.41 -17.75 1.45
N HIS A 92 -3.79 -17.09 0.36
CA HIS A 92 -2.82 -16.52 -0.57
C HIS A 92 -1.85 -15.57 0.15
N ARG A 93 -0.56 -15.83 -0.02
CA ARG A 93 0.55 -14.97 0.38
C ARG A 93 1.15 -14.34 -0.87
N ALA A 94 1.39 -13.03 -0.81
CA ALA A 94 2.03 -12.31 -1.89
C ALA A 94 3.49 -12.79 -2.03
N ASP A 95 3.90 -13.07 -3.26
CA ASP A 95 5.30 -13.26 -3.60
C ASP A 95 5.96 -11.87 -3.69
N LEU A 96 7.00 -11.66 -2.89
CA LEU A 96 7.75 -10.41 -2.85
C LEU A 96 9.18 -10.57 -3.37
N THR A 97 9.47 -11.66 -4.07
CA THR A 97 10.74 -11.85 -4.77
C THR A 97 10.97 -10.69 -5.74
N ASP A 98 12.17 -10.13 -5.74
CA ASP A 98 12.57 -8.99 -6.59
C ASP A 98 11.69 -7.73 -6.47
N THR A 99 11.03 -7.53 -5.32
CA THR A 99 10.22 -6.33 -5.04
C THR A 99 10.96 -5.27 -4.20
N ALA A 100 12.27 -5.41 -4.03
CA ALA A 100 13.09 -4.43 -3.33
C ALA A 100 13.04 -3.06 -4.03
N PRO A 101 12.98 -1.94 -3.29
CA PRO A 101 13.00 -0.61 -3.87
C PRO A 101 14.24 -0.40 -4.78
N PRO A 102 14.07 0.12 -6.01
CA PRO A 102 15.20 0.36 -6.92
C PRO A 102 16.06 1.57 -6.52
N VAL A 103 15.62 2.31 -5.50
CA VAL A 103 16.30 3.48 -4.94
C VAL A 103 16.12 3.49 -3.42
N ASN A 104 17.17 3.86 -2.71
CA ASN A 104 17.13 4.00 -1.26
C ASN A 104 16.52 5.35 -0.87
N ILE A 105 15.55 5.33 0.05
CA ILE A 105 14.93 6.52 0.61
C ILE A 105 15.10 6.47 2.13
N GLY A 106 15.72 7.50 2.69
CA GLY A 106 15.94 7.63 4.13
C GLY A 106 16.87 6.56 4.72
N PRO A 107 16.81 6.33 6.05
CA PRO A 107 15.92 6.99 6.99
C PRO A 107 16.23 8.47 7.20
N PHE A 108 15.21 9.26 7.57
CA PHE A 108 15.36 10.68 7.90
C PHE A 108 15.00 10.96 9.36
N PRO A 109 15.57 12.01 10.00
CA PRO A 109 15.33 12.29 11.43
C PRO A 109 13.85 12.42 11.82
N GLN A 110 12.98 12.87 10.90
CA GLN A 110 11.55 13.01 11.16
C GLN A 110 10.82 11.66 11.31
N TRP A 111 11.43 10.55 10.89
CA TRP A 111 10.83 9.20 10.99
C TRP A 111 10.81 8.69 12.43
N SER A 112 11.77 9.16 13.25
CA SER A 112 11.85 8.82 14.68
C SER A 112 11.12 9.82 15.59
N ASP A 113 10.43 10.81 15.02
CA ASP A 113 9.55 11.69 15.79
C ASP A 113 8.11 11.15 15.73
N PRO A 114 7.55 10.65 16.85
CA PRO A 114 6.24 10.01 16.86
C PRO A 114 5.08 10.95 16.51
N ASP A 115 5.29 12.28 16.53
CA ASP A 115 4.26 13.27 16.21
C ASP A 115 4.32 13.74 14.73
N LYS A 116 5.43 13.51 14.03
CA LYS A 116 5.65 14.03 12.66
C LYS A 116 5.00 13.19 11.58
N ILE A 117 5.03 11.87 11.73
CA ILE A 117 4.46 10.93 10.77
C ILE A 117 3.47 10.04 11.51
N VAL A 118 2.18 10.19 11.23
CA VAL A 118 1.10 9.48 11.96
C VAL A 118 0.08 8.81 11.05
N SER A 119 0.20 8.98 9.73
CA SER A 119 -0.77 8.50 8.72
C SER A 119 -0.14 7.67 7.60
N LEU A 120 1.16 7.37 7.68
CA LEU A 120 1.88 6.44 6.82
C LEU A 120 2.95 5.72 7.65
N ASP A 121 3.39 4.54 7.20
CA ASP A 121 4.52 3.81 7.80
C ASP A 121 5.82 4.17 7.08
N PRO A 122 6.74 4.96 7.69
CA PRO A 122 7.93 5.42 6.99
C PRO A 122 8.91 4.30 6.62
N TYR A 123 8.81 3.13 7.24
CA TYR A 123 9.63 1.95 6.91
C TYR A 123 8.94 0.99 5.93
N GLY A 124 7.74 1.34 5.45
CA GLY A 124 6.88 0.45 4.68
C GLY A 124 7.50 -0.11 3.40
N HIS A 125 8.48 0.58 2.80
CA HIS A 125 9.20 0.14 1.60
C HIS A 125 10.34 -0.83 1.88
N MET A 126 10.80 -0.93 3.13
CA MET A 126 11.97 -1.72 3.53
C MET A 126 11.62 -3.07 4.14
N VAL A 127 10.32 -3.37 4.32
CA VAL A 127 9.89 -4.49 5.16
C VAL A 127 10.22 -5.87 4.59
N SER A 128 10.41 -5.99 3.26
CA SER A 128 10.83 -7.22 2.61
C SER A 128 12.27 -7.59 2.99
N GLU A 129 13.15 -6.60 3.11
CA GLU A 129 14.55 -6.79 3.45
C GLU A 129 14.77 -6.82 4.97
N VAL A 130 14.22 -5.83 5.68
CA VAL A 130 14.47 -5.63 7.11
C VAL A 130 13.85 -6.73 7.98
N PHE A 131 12.75 -7.32 7.52
CA PHE A 131 12.04 -8.37 8.24
C PHE A 131 12.03 -9.69 7.47
N ALA A 132 13.02 -9.94 6.60
CA ALA A 132 13.16 -11.18 5.83
C ALA A 132 13.05 -12.42 6.73
N ASP A 133 13.83 -12.48 7.81
CA ASP A 133 13.80 -13.61 8.77
C ASP A 133 12.40 -13.87 9.35
N LEU A 134 11.68 -12.80 9.72
CA LEU A 134 10.32 -12.93 10.27
C LEU A 134 9.33 -13.43 9.21
N ARG A 135 9.53 -13.05 7.95
CA ARG A 135 8.69 -13.53 6.84
C ARG A 135 8.96 -15.00 6.55
N ASP A 136 10.23 -15.41 6.61
CA ASP A 136 10.65 -16.81 6.44
C ASP A 136 10.08 -17.69 7.57
N ASP A 137 9.97 -17.15 8.79
CA ASP A 137 9.26 -17.74 9.92
C ASP A 137 7.71 -17.75 9.76
N GLY A 138 7.21 -17.31 8.60
CA GLY A 138 5.81 -17.38 8.20
C GLY A 138 4.95 -16.21 8.63
N LEU A 139 5.51 -15.10 9.14
CA LEU A 139 4.74 -13.88 9.37
C LEU A 139 4.37 -13.21 8.03
N ASP A 140 3.08 -12.94 7.85
CA ASP A 140 2.54 -12.23 6.68
C ASP A 140 2.73 -10.71 6.87
N ILE A 141 3.98 -10.27 6.68
CA ILE A 141 4.39 -8.86 6.64
C ILE A 141 4.28 -8.39 5.19
N ARG A 142 3.78 -7.19 4.94
CA ARG A 142 3.61 -6.66 3.57
C ARG A 142 4.07 -5.21 3.49
N PRO A 143 4.66 -4.78 2.37
CA PRO A 143 5.02 -3.39 2.17
C PRO A 143 3.75 -2.55 2.09
N SER A 144 3.73 -1.44 2.82
CA SER A 144 2.72 -0.39 2.69
C SER A 144 3.21 0.76 1.79
N ILE A 145 4.44 0.67 1.28
CA ILE A 145 5.02 1.61 0.34
C ILE A 145 5.69 0.82 -0.77
N ALA A 146 5.31 1.07 -2.03
CA ALA A 146 5.99 0.53 -3.20
C ALA A 146 6.76 1.65 -3.90
N VAL A 147 8.04 1.42 -4.20
CA VAL A 147 8.89 2.36 -4.92
C VAL A 147 9.30 1.72 -6.23
N THR A 148 9.09 2.40 -7.36
CA THR A 148 9.44 1.91 -8.69
C THR A 148 10.07 3.00 -9.54
N ARG A 149 10.82 2.61 -10.58
CA ARG A 149 11.19 3.52 -11.66
C ARG A 149 10.14 3.42 -12.76
N ALA A 150 9.73 4.56 -13.29
CA ALA A 150 8.66 4.67 -14.26
C ALA A 150 8.97 5.74 -15.31
N ARG A 151 8.22 5.72 -16.42
CA ARG A 151 8.26 6.75 -17.46
C ARG A 151 6.90 7.39 -17.60
N LEU A 152 6.83 8.71 -17.46
CA LEU A 152 5.59 9.46 -17.67
C LEU A 152 5.58 10.06 -19.06
N THR A 153 4.48 9.84 -19.78
CA THR A 153 4.17 10.60 -20.99
C THR A 153 3.28 11.78 -20.60
N ILE A 154 3.81 12.99 -20.71
CA ILE A 154 3.08 14.23 -20.45
C ILE A 154 2.98 14.98 -21.80
N PRO A 155 1.84 14.90 -22.50
CA PRO A 155 1.70 15.46 -23.85
C PRO A 155 2.13 16.94 -23.97
N GLU A 156 1.89 17.73 -22.93
CA GLU A 156 2.22 19.15 -22.85
C GLU A 156 3.74 19.39 -22.94
N LEU A 157 4.57 18.44 -22.49
CA LEU A 157 6.03 18.57 -22.60
C LEU A 157 6.49 18.54 -24.06
N ASN A 158 5.81 17.79 -24.93
CA ASN A 158 6.15 17.77 -26.36
C ASN A 158 5.92 19.13 -27.03
N GLU A 159 4.96 19.91 -26.57
CA GLU A 159 4.74 21.28 -27.06
C GLU A 159 5.87 22.20 -26.59
N HIS A 160 6.26 22.11 -25.32
CA HIS A 160 7.37 22.90 -24.78
C HIS A 160 8.72 22.54 -25.40
N ILE A 161 8.97 21.27 -25.72
CA ILE A 161 10.16 20.82 -26.46
C ILE A 161 10.14 21.39 -27.87
N ARG A 162 9.04 21.25 -28.62
CA ARG A 162 8.91 21.80 -29.98
C ARG A 162 9.09 23.31 -30.04
N ALA A 163 8.61 24.03 -29.01
CA ALA A 163 8.76 25.47 -28.89
C ALA A 163 10.16 25.90 -28.40
N GLY A 164 11.05 24.96 -28.04
CA GLY A 164 12.40 25.24 -27.54
C GLY A 164 12.45 25.75 -26.09
N TYR A 165 11.34 25.69 -25.36
CA TYR A 165 11.30 26.06 -23.94
C TYR A 165 11.93 25.00 -23.03
N LEU A 166 11.89 23.74 -23.46
CA LEU A 166 12.53 22.62 -22.77
C LEU A 166 13.49 21.93 -23.72
N VAL A 167 14.68 21.60 -23.22
CA VAL A 167 15.67 20.82 -23.94
C VAL A 167 15.81 19.48 -23.24
N PRO A 168 15.53 18.35 -23.91
CA PRO A 168 15.75 17.02 -23.35
C PRO A 168 17.22 16.84 -22.94
N ASP A 169 17.43 16.41 -21.69
CA ASP A 169 18.75 16.12 -21.14
C ASP A 169 19.18 14.66 -21.34
N GLY A 170 18.25 13.79 -21.76
CA GLY A 170 18.50 12.36 -21.96
C GLY A 170 18.48 11.53 -20.68
N GLU A 171 18.32 12.16 -19.52
CA GLU A 171 18.32 11.51 -18.20
C GLU A 171 16.98 11.67 -17.49
N ILE A 172 16.51 12.90 -17.29
CA ILE A 172 15.23 13.22 -16.67
C ILE A 172 14.17 13.34 -17.77
N LEU A 173 14.44 14.17 -18.78
CA LEU A 173 13.59 14.36 -19.94
C LEU A 173 14.23 13.68 -21.15
N LEU A 174 13.61 12.61 -21.61
CA LEU A 174 14.09 11.85 -22.76
C LEU A 174 13.79 12.59 -24.07
N PRO A 175 14.56 12.33 -25.16
CA PRO A 175 14.27 12.89 -26.48
C PRO A 175 12.88 12.52 -27.02
N SER A 176 12.27 11.43 -26.51
CA SER A 176 10.90 11.02 -26.82
C SER A 176 9.82 11.92 -26.20
N GLY A 177 10.19 12.82 -25.27
CA GLY A 177 9.25 13.62 -24.47
C GLY A 177 8.74 12.89 -23.23
N GLU A 178 9.15 11.65 -23.00
CA GLU A 178 8.90 10.93 -21.76
C GLU A 178 9.80 11.44 -20.63
N VAL A 179 9.27 11.41 -19.41
CA VAL A 179 10.00 11.79 -18.20
C VAL A 179 10.30 10.57 -17.36
N ASN A 180 11.57 10.32 -17.08
CA ASN A 180 11.96 9.32 -16.10
C ASN A 180 11.60 9.83 -14.70
N VAL A 181 10.87 8.99 -13.95
CA VAL A 181 10.43 9.32 -12.59
C VAL A 181 10.70 8.17 -11.63
N THR A 182 10.85 8.52 -10.37
CA THR A 182 10.61 7.57 -9.28
C THR A 182 9.15 7.69 -8.87
N LYS A 183 8.40 6.59 -9.01
CA LYS A 183 7.02 6.47 -8.56
C LYS A 183 7.00 5.86 -7.16
N ILE A 184 6.21 6.42 -6.26
CA ILE A 184 6.01 5.92 -4.91
C ILE A 184 4.52 5.79 -4.66
N ALA A 185 4.02 4.57 -4.43
CA ALA A 185 2.64 4.33 -4.01
C ALA A 185 2.60 4.07 -2.51
N LEU A 186 1.69 4.74 -1.79
CA LEU A 186 1.55 4.71 -0.34
C LEU A 186 0.18 4.17 0.06
N GLU A 187 0.16 3.09 0.83
CA GLU A 187 -1.00 2.67 1.60
C GLU A 187 -1.06 3.44 2.93
N PRO A 188 -2.24 3.94 3.36
CA PRO A 188 -2.38 4.64 4.62
C PRO A 188 -2.16 3.69 5.82
N VAL A 189 -1.29 4.11 6.74
CA VAL A 189 -1.05 3.41 8.01
C VAL A 189 -1.17 4.42 9.14
N TRP A 190 -2.25 4.34 9.90
CA TRP A 190 -2.61 5.34 10.90
C TRP A 190 -2.16 4.94 12.29
N TYR A 191 -1.34 5.77 12.92
CA TYR A 191 -1.09 5.71 14.36
C TYR A 191 -2.18 6.49 15.10
N LEU A 192 -3.13 5.77 15.69
CA LEU A 192 -4.36 6.32 16.25
C LEU A 192 -4.14 7.44 17.29
N PRO A 193 -3.17 7.34 18.23
CA PRO A 193 -2.88 8.43 19.16
C PRO A 193 -2.46 9.72 18.44
N GLY A 194 -1.63 9.59 17.40
CA GLY A 194 -1.14 10.72 16.61
C GLY A 194 -2.24 11.36 15.74
N VAL A 195 -3.08 10.54 15.12
CA VAL A 195 -4.24 11.02 14.35
C VAL A 195 -5.23 11.75 15.26
N ALA A 196 -5.54 11.19 16.44
CA ALA A 196 -6.44 11.81 17.41
C ALA A 196 -5.94 13.21 17.83
N LYS A 197 -4.64 13.31 18.15
CA LYS A 197 -3.98 14.58 18.47
C LYS A 197 -4.09 15.60 17.32
N ARG A 198 -3.91 15.19 16.06
CA ARG A 198 -4.06 16.09 14.89
C ARG A 198 -5.50 16.55 14.67
N CYS A 199 -6.47 15.72 15.00
CA CYS A 199 -7.89 16.08 14.94
C CYS A 199 -8.36 16.90 16.15
N GLY A 200 -7.52 17.11 17.17
CA GLY A 200 -7.92 17.77 18.41
C GLY A 200 -8.92 16.96 19.25
N ALA A 201 -8.90 15.63 19.14
CA ALA A 201 -9.80 14.72 19.84
C ALA A 201 -9.04 13.77 20.78
N SER A 202 -9.73 13.16 21.74
CA SER A 202 -9.17 12.04 22.49
C SER A 202 -9.08 10.79 21.60
N GLU A 203 -8.15 9.88 21.90
CA GLU A 203 -8.01 8.61 21.15
C GLU A 203 -9.31 7.79 21.23
N SER A 204 -9.97 7.79 22.40
CA SER A 204 -11.22 7.09 22.63
C SER A 204 -12.38 7.65 21.81
N ASP A 205 -12.51 8.98 21.72
CA ASP A 205 -13.57 9.62 20.94
C ASP A 205 -13.35 9.42 19.43
N LEU A 206 -12.11 9.50 18.96
CA LEU A 206 -11.76 9.20 17.57
C LEU A 206 -12.16 7.76 17.22
N ARG A 207 -11.73 6.79 18.02
CA ARG A 207 -12.03 5.37 17.80
C ARG A 207 -13.52 5.08 17.77
N ARG A 208 -14.26 5.63 18.75
CA ARG A 208 -15.71 5.47 18.83
C ARG A 208 -16.40 6.06 17.60
N SER A 209 -16.02 7.27 17.20
CA SER A 209 -16.56 7.93 16.02
C SER A 209 -16.27 7.14 14.74
N LEU A 210 -15.04 6.64 14.56
CA LEU A 210 -14.68 5.78 13.43
C LEU A 210 -15.52 4.50 13.42
N PHE A 211 -15.74 3.85 14.57
CA PHE A 211 -16.58 2.65 14.66
C PHE A 211 -18.04 2.94 14.28
N GLU A 212 -18.64 3.99 14.86
CA GLU A 212 -20.04 4.34 14.63
C GLU A 212 -20.30 4.80 13.19
N GLN A 213 -19.43 5.67 12.64
CA GLN A 213 -19.58 6.22 11.29
C GLN A 213 -19.24 5.22 10.18
N THR A 214 -18.52 4.14 10.49
CA THR A 214 -18.29 3.03 9.54
C THR A 214 -19.36 1.93 9.65
N GLY A 215 -20.48 2.20 10.33
CA GLY A 215 -21.56 1.22 10.50
C GLY A 215 -21.14 0.00 11.33
N GLY A 216 -20.16 0.16 12.22
CA GLY A 216 -19.65 -0.91 13.07
C GLY A 216 -18.65 -1.86 12.40
N MET A 217 -18.09 -1.48 11.24
CA MET A 217 -17.20 -2.35 10.44
C MET A 217 -15.97 -2.86 11.20
N PHE A 218 -15.39 -2.05 12.09
CA PHE A 218 -14.18 -2.39 12.84
C PHE A 218 -14.40 -2.35 14.35
N SER A 219 -15.03 -3.39 14.91
CA SER A 219 -15.27 -3.52 16.36
C SER A 219 -14.02 -3.39 17.23
N GLU A 220 -12.84 -3.73 16.70
CA GLU A 220 -11.55 -3.62 17.39
C GLU A 220 -11.16 -2.17 17.72
N LEU A 221 -11.72 -1.18 17.02
CA LEU A 221 -11.55 0.22 17.41
C LEU A 221 -12.02 0.45 18.85
N VAL A 222 -13.06 -0.27 19.29
CA VAL A 222 -13.64 -0.20 20.64
C VAL A 222 -13.12 -1.32 21.53
N THR A 223 -13.06 -2.57 21.05
CA THR A 223 -12.73 -3.73 21.89
C THR A 223 -11.24 -3.96 22.10
N ARG A 224 -10.37 -3.35 21.29
CA ARG A 224 -8.91 -3.55 21.31
C ARG A 224 -8.15 -2.23 21.44
N PRO A 225 -8.21 -1.55 22.61
CA PRO A 225 -7.47 -0.31 22.85
C PRO A 225 -5.93 -0.52 22.87
N ASP A 226 -5.48 -1.75 22.97
CA ASP A 226 -4.08 -2.17 22.88
C ASP A 226 -3.52 -2.10 21.44
N LEU A 227 -4.37 -2.20 20.42
CA LEU A 227 -3.97 -2.03 19.01
C LEU A 227 -3.91 -0.54 18.66
N LYS A 228 -2.71 0.03 18.57
CA LYS A 228 -2.51 1.48 18.32
C LYS A 228 -2.43 1.88 16.85
N VAL A 229 -2.39 0.91 15.93
CA VAL A 229 -2.28 1.16 14.49
C VAL A 229 -3.52 0.65 13.77
N PHE A 230 -4.00 1.43 12.81
CA PHE A 230 -5.16 1.15 11.97
C PHE A 230 -4.77 1.24 10.49
N LEU A 231 -5.23 0.27 9.70
CA LEU A 231 -5.16 0.27 8.24
C LEU A 231 -6.55 0.65 7.71
N PRO A 232 -6.84 1.95 7.52
CA PRO A 232 -8.14 2.39 7.04
C PRO A 232 -8.35 1.96 5.58
N PRO A 233 -9.55 1.45 5.22
CA PRO A 233 -9.86 1.07 3.84
C PRO A 233 -10.23 2.31 3.00
N ILE A 234 -9.29 3.24 2.88
CA ILE A 234 -9.40 4.47 2.08
C ILE A 234 -8.35 4.46 0.99
N GLY A 235 -8.53 5.32 -0.02
CA GLY A 235 -7.55 5.48 -1.10
C GLY A 235 -6.18 5.91 -0.56
N GLY A 236 -5.14 5.34 -1.16
CA GLY A 236 -3.75 5.71 -0.93
C GLY A 236 -3.34 7.01 -1.63
N VAL A 237 -2.04 7.25 -1.63
CA VAL A 237 -1.41 8.40 -2.29
C VAL A 237 -0.27 7.92 -3.18
N THR A 238 -0.15 8.51 -4.36
CA THR A 238 0.94 8.25 -5.28
C THR A 238 1.76 9.51 -5.51
N LEU A 239 3.08 9.35 -5.50
CA LEU A 239 4.04 10.41 -5.79
C LEU A 239 4.85 10.07 -7.04
N TYR A 240 5.11 11.08 -7.85
CA TYR A 240 6.11 11.04 -8.91
C TYR A 240 7.19 12.07 -8.63
N ILE A 241 8.43 11.62 -8.53
CA ILE A 241 9.61 12.46 -8.31
C ILE A 241 10.41 12.49 -9.61
N MET A 242 10.67 13.69 -10.12
CA MET A 242 11.42 13.93 -11.35
C MET A 242 12.80 14.46 -11.01
N GLY A 243 13.85 13.73 -11.37
CA GLY A 243 15.24 14.09 -11.08
C GLY A 243 15.82 13.38 -9.85
N ASP A 244 16.79 14.03 -9.21
CA ASP A 244 17.60 13.43 -8.16
C ASP A 244 16.90 13.44 -6.79
N LEU A 245 16.63 12.25 -6.24
CA LEU A 245 16.00 12.05 -4.94
C LEU A 245 16.80 12.65 -3.78
N ALA A 246 18.13 12.77 -3.89
CA ALA A 246 18.94 13.39 -2.84
C ALA A 246 18.53 14.85 -2.57
N ALA A 247 17.90 15.51 -3.55
CA ALA A 247 17.36 16.86 -3.38
C ALA A 247 16.16 16.94 -2.41
N LEU A 248 15.49 15.82 -2.06
CA LEU A 248 14.33 15.81 -1.15
C LEU A 248 14.61 16.44 0.23
N THR A 249 15.87 16.35 0.69
CA THR A 249 16.28 16.85 2.01
C THR A 249 17.22 18.03 1.94
N ASP A 250 17.56 18.50 0.75
CA ASP A 250 18.46 19.63 0.55
C ASP A 250 17.66 20.92 0.27
N PRO A 251 17.61 21.86 1.24
CA PRO A 251 16.86 23.11 1.05
C PRO A 251 17.45 24.04 -0.03
N GLN A 252 18.66 23.77 -0.52
CA GLN A 252 19.30 24.56 -1.58
C GLN A 252 18.93 24.07 -2.98
N ARG A 253 18.30 22.90 -3.10
CA ARG A 253 17.95 22.29 -4.38
C ARG A 253 16.45 22.35 -4.61
N LYS A 254 16.06 22.50 -5.88
CA LYS A 254 14.67 22.38 -6.31
C LYS A 254 14.45 20.99 -6.88
N LEU A 255 13.33 20.38 -6.50
CA LEU A 255 12.91 19.09 -6.99
C LEU A 255 11.45 19.17 -7.43
N ALA A 256 11.16 18.65 -8.62
CA ALA A 256 9.80 18.55 -9.10
C ALA A 256 9.18 17.25 -8.56
N CYS A 257 8.10 17.40 -7.79
CA CYS A 257 7.32 16.31 -7.25
C CYS A 257 5.85 16.53 -7.60
N ARG A 258 5.17 15.47 -8.00
CA ARG A 258 3.71 15.44 -8.14
C ARG A 258 3.14 14.48 -7.12
N VAL A 259 2.13 14.92 -6.38
CA VAL A 259 1.38 14.09 -5.43
C VAL A 259 -0.05 14.01 -5.94
N HIS A 260 -0.63 12.82 -5.99
CA HIS A 260 -2.03 12.63 -6.35
C HIS A 260 -2.65 11.44 -5.59
N ASP A 261 -3.98 11.38 -5.56
CA ASP A 261 -4.72 10.29 -4.95
C ASP A 261 -4.51 8.98 -5.73
N GLU A 262 -4.59 7.84 -5.02
CA GLU A 262 -4.50 6.51 -5.62
C GLU A 262 -5.43 6.36 -6.84
N CYS A 263 -4.82 6.11 -7.99
CA CYS A 263 -5.51 5.71 -9.21
C CYS A 263 -5.58 4.19 -9.26
N ASN A 264 -6.77 3.64 -9.05
CA ASN A 264 -7.00 2.20 -8.97
C ASN A 264 -6.61 1.40 -10.23
N GLY A 265 -6.40 2.08 -11.37
CA GLY A 265 -5.94 1.49 -12.63
C GLY A 265 -4.42 1.41 -12.80
N SER A 266 -3.62 2.12 -11.99
CA SER A 266 -2.15 2.20 -12.15
C SER A 266 -1.32 2.09 -10.90
N ASP A 267 -1.92 2.38 -9.76
CA ASP A 267 -1.19 2.56 -8.51
C ASP A 267 -1.12 1.26 -7.72
N VAL A 268 -1.69 0.20 -8.29
CA VAL A 268 -1.68 -1.15 -7.75
C VAL A 268 -0.96 -2.07 -8.68
N PHE A 269 0.37 -2.16 -8.54
CA PHE A 269 1.28 -3.19 -9.06
C PHE A 269 1.09 -3.64 -10.53
N GLY A 270 0.29 -2.92 -11.32
CA GLY A 270 0.04 -3.09 -12.74
C GLY A 270 0.89 -2.10 -13.52
N SER A 271 1.35 -2.54 -14.70
CA SER A 271 2.29 -1.82 -15.58
C SER A 271 1.77 -0.50 -16.14
N ASP A 272 0.47 -0.24 -16.02
CA ASP A 272 -0.17 0.83 -16.76
C ASP A 272 -0.14 2.09 -15.90
N ILE A 273 0.81 2.97 -16.18
CA ILE A 273 0.92 4.26 -15.52
C ILE A 273 -0.33 5.08 -15.83
N CYS A 274 -1.03 5.52 -14.79
CA CYS A 274 -2.21 6.36 -14.92
C CYS A 274 -1.73 7.78 -15.21
N THR A 275 -2.24 8.29 -16.32
CA THR A 275 -2.13 9.69 -16.70
C THR A 275 -3.28 10.52 -16.11
N CYS A 276 -3.97 10.04 -15.04
CA CYS A 276 -4.97 10.84 -14.35
C CYS A 276 -4.35 12.20 -14.06
N ARG A 277 -4.99 13.24 -14.62
CA ARG A 277 -4.55 14.63 -14.63
C ARG A 277 -4.92 15.30 -13.32
#